data_AF-E6Q6L6-F1
#
_entry.id   AF-E6Q6L6-F1
#
_cell.length_a   1.000
_cell.length_b   1.000
_cell.length_c   1.000
_cell.angle_alpha   90.00
_cell.angle_beta   90.00
_cell.angle_gamma   90.00
#
_symmetry.space_group_name_H-M   'P 1'
#
loop_
_entity.id
_entity.type
_entity.pdbx_description
1 polymer ?
#
loop_
_entity_poly.entity_id
_entity_poly.type
_entity_poly.pdbx_seq_one_letter_code
_entity_poly.pdbx_strand_id
1 'polypeptide(L)'
;MMQRGRIVLEGVVDDLKAGRKIVEGILPSDDFSINGLASDARIARIERNGRILRAYVTEQPEGIADRMNALGAQGLRVVDLSLEDIFLDAVAPKAATASIVEGV
;
A
#
# COMPACT_ATOMS: atom_id res chain seq x y z
N MET A 1 3.85 37.36 -12.44
CA MET A 1 4.78 36.69 -11.51
C MET A 1 4.00 35.80 -10.56
N MET A 2 3.77 34.54 -10.93
CA MET A 2 3.29 33.48 -10.04
C MET A 2 3.79 32.18 -10.66
N GLN A 3 5.07 31.79 -10.47
CA GLN A 3 5.58 30.66 -11.27
C GLN A 3 6.85 30.00 -10.75
N ARG A 4 7.11 30.03 -9.43
CA ARG A 4 8.20 29.21 -8.85
C ARG A 4 7.72 28.30 -7.74
N GLY A 5 6.85 28.77 -6.83
CA GLY A 5 6.30 27.91 -5.77
C GLY A 5 5.33 26.83 -6.28
N ARG A 6 4.47 27.14 -7.25
CA ARG A 6 3.42 26.21 -7.73
C ARG A 6 3.99 25.05 -8.56
N ILE A 7 4.99 25.32 -9.40
CA ILE A 7 5.61 24.31 -10.29
C ILE A 7 6.44 23.29 -9.48
N VAL A 8 7.18 23.75 -8.45
CA VAL A 8 7.95 22.85 -7.58
C VAL A 8 7.02 21.90 -6.82
N LEU A 9 5.86 22.39 -6.37
CA LEU A 9 4.87 21.56 -5.70
C LEU A 9 4.25 20.52 -6.65
N GLU A 10 3.93 20.90 -7.88
CA GLU A 10 3.40 19.98 -8.90
C GLU A 10 4.40 18.86 -9.23
N GLY A 11 5.68 19.17 -9.46
CA GLY A 11 6.70 18.16 -9.75
C GLY A 11 6.90 17.16 -8.61
N VAL A 12 6.99 17.65 -7.36
CA VAL A 12 7.12 16.78 -6.18
C VAL A 12 5.89 15.90 -5.98
N VAL A 13 4.70 16.43 -6.27
CA VAL A 13 3.44 15.68 -6.18
C VAL A 13 3.35 14.59 -7.24
N ASP A 14 3.77 14.86 -8.47
CA ASP A 14 3.75 13.87 -9.54
C ASP A 14 4.79 12.77 -9.31
N ASP A 15 5.96 13.11 -8.76
CA ASP A 15 6.96 12.13 -8.31
C ASP A 15 6.44 11.25 -7.17
N LEU A 16 5.72 11.84 -6.20
CA LEU A 16 5.08 11.12 -5.09
C LEU A 16 4.02 10.12 -5.57
N LYS A 17 3.20 10.50 -6.57
CA LYS A 17 2.22 9.61 -7.21
C LYS A 17 2.86 8.52 -8.06
N ALA A 18 3.97 8.84 -8.72
CA ALA A 18 4.64 7.91 -9.61
C ALA A 18 5.25 6.73 -8.82
N GLY A 19 5.85 7.02 -7.65
CA GLY A 19 6.57 6.01 -6.86
C GLY A 19 5.69 5.06 -6.05
N ARG A 20 4.52 5.50 -5.59
CA ARG A 20 3.68 4.71 -4.66
C ARG A 20 2.50 4.07 -5.37
N LYS A 21 2.25 2.79 -5.11
CA LYS A 21 1.09 2.03 -5.64
C LYS A 21 0.39 1.22 -4.55
N ILE A 22 -0.82 0.79 -4.83
CA ILE A 22 -1.50 -0.28 -4.07
C ILE A 22 -1.43 -1.56 -4.89
N VAL A 23 -0.96 -2.63 -4.27
CA VAL A 23 -1.13 -3.99 -4.79
C VAL A 23 -2.29 -4.61 -4.05
N GLU A 24 -3.37 -4.90 -4.77
CA GLU A 24 -4.58 -5.49 -4.22
C GLU A 24 -4.72 -6.94 -4.71
N GLY A 25 -5.13 -7.82 -3.80
CA GLY A 25 -5.43 -9.22 -4.12
C GLY A 25 -6.50 -9.80 -3.20
N ILE A 26 -7.07 -10.92 -3.64
CA ILE A 26 -8.09 -11.67 -2.91
C ILE A 26 -7.43 -12.93 -2.33
N LEU A 27 -7.36 -13.02 -1.01
CA LEU A 27 -6.83 -14.18 -0.31
C LEU A 27 -7.82 -15.36 -0.39
N PRO A 28 -7.33 -16.61 -0.28
CA PRO A 28 -8.18 -17.79 -0.26
C PRO A 28 -9.23 -17.78 0.87
N SER A 29 -8.90 -17.21 2.03
CA SER A 29 -9.77 -17.14 3.22
C SER A 29 -9.45 -15.92 4.09
N ASP A 30 -10.34 -15.60 5.04
CA ASP A 30 -10.22 -14.46 5.96
C ASP A 30 -9.15 -14.67 7.05
N ASP A 31 -8.78 -15.92 7.32
CA ASP A 31 -7.71 -16.32 8.25
C ASP A 31 -6.38 -16.60 7.54
N PHE A 32 -6.33 -16.44 6.21
CA PHE A 32 -5.14 -16.72 5.42
C PHE A 32 -3.92 -15.94 5.93
N SER A 33 -2.81 -16.63 6.19
CA SER A 33 -1.59 -16.01 6.69
C SER A 33 -0.88 -15.24 5.57
N ILE A 34 -0.58 -13.97 5.83
CA ILE A 34 0.22 -13.13 4.93
C ILE A 34 1.74 -13.30 5.14
N ASN A 35 2.17 -14.37 5.84
CA ASN A 35 3.55 -14.87 6.01
C ASN A 35 4.68 -13.88 5.63
N GLY A 36 5.01 -12.96 6.55
CA GLY A 36 6.15 -12.05 6.41
C GLY A 36 6.03 -11.01 5.31
N LEU A 37 4.87 -10.88 4.64
CA LEU A 37 4.59 -9.81 3.68
C LEU A 37 4.65 -8.44 4.37
N ALA A 38 4.11 -8.34 5.60
CA ALA A 38 4.21 -7.13 6.43
C ALA A 38 5.64 -6.75 6.84
N SER A 39 6.59 -7.68 6.71
CA SER A 39 8.01 -7.44 7.01
C SER A 39 8.83 -7.03 5.79
N ASP A 40 8.21 -6.98 4.60
CA ASP A 40 8.86 -6.48 3.39
C ASP A 40 9.06 -4.96 3.51
N ALA A 41 10.31 -4.49 3.44
CA ALA A 41 10.64 -3.08 3.60
C ALA A 41 10.00 -2.17 2.53
N ARG A 42 9.56 -2.74 1.40
CA ARG A 42 8.87 -2.02 0.33
C ARG A 42 7.40 -1.77 0.64
N ILE A 43 6.86 -2.40 1.68
CA ILE A 43 5.46 -2.24 2.09
C ILE A 43 5.40 -1.24 3.24
N ALA A 44 4.78 -0.09 2.98
CA ALA A 44 4.53 0.92 4.00
C ALA A 44 3.38 0.52 4.93
N ARG A 45 2.34 -0.10 4.36
CA ARG A 45 1.11 -0.43 5.08
C ARG A 45 0.40 -1.61 4.45
N ILE A 46 -0.28 -2.40 5.27
CA ILE A 46 -1.20 -3.44 4.83
C ILE A 46 -2.57 -3.16 5.42
N GLU A 47 -3.59 -3.20 4.57
CA GLU A 47 -4.99 -3.23 4.99
C GLU A 47 -5.61 -4.56 4.59
N ARG A 48 -6.39 -5.13 5.51
CA ARG A 48 -7.16 -6.35 5.27
C ARG A 48 -8.63 -6.08 5.59
N ASN A 49 -9.50 -6.40 4.64
CA ASN A 49 -10.95 -6.38 4.84
C ASN A 49 -11.54 -7.70 4.32
N GLY A 50 -11.77 -8.62 5.26
CA GLY A 50 -12.06 -10.03 4.95
C GLY A 50 -10.97 -10.65 4.08
N ARG A 51 -11.35 -11.10 2.88
CA ARG A 51 -10.46 -11.72 1.89
C ARG A 51 -9.67 -10.71 1.08
N ILE A 52 -10.03 -9.44 1.10
CA ILE A 52 -9.34 -8.41 0.31
C ILE A 52 -8.12 -7.94 1.09
N LEU A 53 -6.95 -8.05 0.46
CA LEU A 53 -5.69 -7.52 0.96
C LEU A 53 -5.23 -6.37 0.08
N ARG A 54 -4.90 -5.24 0.68
CA ARG A 54 -4.29 -4.08 0.02
C ARG A 54 -2.93 -3.81 0.65
N ALA A 55 -1.87 -4.00 -0.12
CA ALA A 55 -0.51 -3.62 0.26
C ALA A 55 -0.17 -2.27 -0.37
N TYR A 56 0.17 -1.30 0.46
CA TYR A 56 0.65 0.02 0.05
C TYR A 56 2.15 -0.06 -0.14
N VAL A 57 2.59 0.02 -1.38
CA VAL A 57 3.97 -0.29 -1.80
C VAL A 57 4.68 0.99 -2.21
N THR A 58 5.89 1.18 -1.70
CA THR A 58 6.72 2.38 -1.96
C THR A 58 7.65 2.23 -3.15
N GLU A 59 7.92 1.00 -3.58
CA GLU A 59 8.76 0.70 -4.75
C GLU A 59 8.51 -0.74 -5.25
N GLN A 60 8.75 -0.99 -6.54
CA GLN A 60 8.69 -2.32 -7.16
C GLN A 60 7.36 -3.09 -6.92
N PRO A 61 6.21 -2.48 -7.26
CA PRO A 61 4.89 -3.07 -6.99
C PRO A 61 4.65 -4.41 -7.69
N GLU A 62 5.24 -4.65 -8.85
CA GLU A 62 5.15 -5.92 -9.58
C GLU A 62 5.78 -7.06 -8.77
N GLY A 63 6.92 -6.82 -8.13
CA GLY A 63 7.57 -7.82 -7.27
C GLY A 63 6.78 -8.15 -6.01
N ILE A 64 5.96 -7.21 -5.51
CA ILE A 64 5.01 -7.48 -4.42
C ILE A 64 3.80 -8.26 -4.94
N ALA A 65 3.30 -7.95 -6.13
CA ALA A 65 2.23 -8.72 -6.77
C ALA A 65 2.64 -10.18 -6.98
N ASP A 66 3.84 -10.44 -7.48
CA ASP A 66 4.38 -11.80 -7.64
C ASP A 66 4.47 -12.53 -6.31
N ARG A 67 4.90 -11.85 -5.26
CA ARG A 67 4.95 -12.42 -3.90
C ARG A 67 3.55 -12.74 -3.37
N MET A 68 2.57 -11.86 -3.57
CA MET A 68 1.18 -12.12 -3.20
C MET A 68 0.59 -13.29 -4.00
N ASN A 69 0.94 -13.42 -5.28
CA ASN A 69 0.54 -14.55 -6.12
C ASN A 69 1.15 -15.87 -5.62
N ALA A 70 2.43 -15.86 -5.23
CA ALA A 70 3.12 -17.01 -4.66
C ALA A 70 2.52 -17.43 -3.31
N LEU A 71 1.93 -16.49 -2.57
CA LEU A 71 1.13 -16.75 -1.38
C LEU A 71 -0.29 -17.25 -1.71
N GLY A 72 -0.67 -17.37 -2.98
CA GLY A 72 -2.00 -17.85 -3.38
C GLY A 72 -3.10 -16.79 -3.41
N ALA A 73 -2.75 -15.50 -3.34
CA ALA A 73 -3.70 -14.43 -3.62
C ALA A 73 -4.12 -14.47 -5.09
N GLN A 74 -5.40 -14.23 -5.35
CA GLN A 74 -6.00 -14.23 -6.68
C GLN A 74 -6.51 -12.84 -7.04
N GLY A 75 -6.80 -12.60 -8.32
CA GLY A 75 -7.37 -11.33 -8.78
C GLY A 75 -6.46 -10.13 -8.52
N LEU A 76 -5.15 -10.33 -8.64
CA LEU A 76 -4.15 -9.33 -8.33
C LEU A 76 -4.25 -8.15 -9.30
N ARG A 77 -4.18 -6.93 -8.75
CA ARG A 77 -4.09 -5.70 -9.52
C ARG A 77 -3.18 -4.68 -8.84
N VAL A 78 -2.45 -3.94 -9.67
CA VAL A 78 -1.67 -2.78 -9.25
C VAL A 78 -2.50 -1.54 -9.56
N VAL A 79 -2.70 -0.70 -8.56
CA VAL A 79 -3.55 0.50 -8.64
C VAL A 79 -2.73 1.72 -8.23
N ASP A 80 -2.89 2.81 -8.97
CA ASP A 80 -2.30 4.09 -8.61
C ASP A 80 -2.91 4.61 -7.30
N LEU A 81 -2.07 5.19 -6.44
CA LEU A 81 -2.56 5.89 -5.26
C LEU A 81 -3.15 7.24 -5.64
N SER A 82 -4.30 7.56 -5.06
CA SER A 82 -4.82 8.92 -5.13
C SER A 82 -3.96 9.85 -4.27
N LEU A 83 -4.00 11.16 -4.57
CA LEU A 83 -3.31 12.15 -3.74
C LEU A 83 -3.80 12.19 -2.30
N GLU A 84 -5.10 11.96 -2.12
CA GLU A 84 -5.74 11.91 -0.82
C GLU A 84 -5.15 10.76 0.01
N ASP A 85 -5.01 9.57 -0.58
CA ASP A 85 -4.42 8.42 0.09
C ASP A 85 -2.94 8.64 0.44
N ILE A 86 -2.16 9.25 -0.48
CA ILE A 86 -0.74 9.59 -0.23
C ILE A 86 -0.62 10.58 0.93
N PHE A 87 -1.49 11.59 0.95
CA PHE A 87 -1.51 12.58 2.02
C PHE A 87 -1.89 11.94 3.35
N LEU A 88 -2.97 11.15 3.39
CA LEU A 88 -3.42 10.44 4.58
C LEU A 88 -2.33 9.54 5.14
N ASP A 89 -1.58 8.83 4.30
CA ASP A 89 -0.43 8.02 4.73
C ASP A 89 0.71 8.88 5.32
N ALA A 90 1.02 10.02 4.70
CA ALA A 90 2.10 10.89 5.17
C ALA A 90 1.79 11.59 6.51
N VAL A 91 0.52 11.90 6.78
CA VAL A 91 0.09 12.60 8.00
C VAL A 91 -0.45 11.65 9.08
N ALA A 92 -0.69 10.38 8.75
CA ALA A 92 -1.08 9.38 9.74
C ALA A 92 0.04 9.24 10.79
N PRO A 93 -0.28 9.33 12.09
CA PRO A 93 0.69 9.05 13.14
C PRO A 93 1.27 7.64 12.91
N LYS A 94 2.60 7.52 12.94
CA LYS A 94 3.37 6.26 12.77
C LYS A 94 3.01 5.14 13.78
N ALA A 95 2.00 5.35 14.63
CA ALA A 95 1.47 4.44 15.61
C ALA A 95 0.08 3.92 15.16
N ALA A 96 0.06 3.14 14.09
CA ALA A 96 -1.04 2.21 13.81
C ALA A 96 -0.45 0.88 13.33
N THR A 97 0.58 0.40 14.04
CA THR A 97 1.05 -0.98 13.92
C THR A 97 -0.05 -1.86 14.48
N ALA A 98 -0.77 -2.55 13.58
CA ALA A 98 -1.65 -3.69 13.80
C ALA A 98 -2.11 -3.92 15.25
N SER A 99 -3.28 -3.38 15.61
CA SER A 99 -4.03 -3.95 16.72
C SER A 99 -4.51 -5.34 16.29
N ILE A 100 -3.77 -6.38 16.67
CA ILE A 100 -4.32 -7.73 16.76
C ILE A 100 -5.42 -7.63 17.82
N VAL A 101 -6.68 -7.73 17.39
CA VAL A 101 -7.81 -7.89 18.31
C VAL A 101 -7.77 -9.34 18.75
N GLU A 102 -7.06 -9.64 19.84
CA GLU A 102 -7.28 -10.89 20.58
C GLU A 102 -8.65 -10.76 21.27
N GLY A 103 -9.63 -11.51 20.73
CA GLY A 103 -10.91 -11.70 21.36
C GLY A 103 -10.79 -12.61 22.59
N VAL A 104 -11.37 -12.11 23.68
CA VAL A 104 -11.78 -12.73 24.96
C VAL A 104 -11.66 -14.25 25.08
#